data_AF-A0A9W8I1C5-F1
#
_entry.id   AF-A0A9W8I1C5-F1
#
_cell.length_a   1.000
_cell.length_b   1.000
_cell.length_c   1.000
_cell.angle_alpha   90.00
_cell.angle_beta   90.00
_cell.angle_gamma   90.00
#
_symmetry.space_group_name_H-M   'P 1'
#
loop_
_entity.id
_entity.type
_entity.pdbx_description
1 polymer ?
#
loop_
_entity_poly.entity_id
_entity_poly.type
_entity_poly.pdbx_seq_one_letter_code
_entity_poly.pdbx_strand_id
1 'polypeptide(L)'
;LLSAIESKIETQDPELRKRVIHGIKWLGITSPDVPAVKRGSYLDVLCARLEELMMYGEGERDMIILQHKFEVENKDGSHNTRTSVTLMYGEPNGFQAMAKTVGVPCGIATQLILDGKINTTGVIAPMTPEIYQPIMDILPSEGINAVEETI
;
A
#
# COMPACT_ATOMS: atom_id res chain seq x y z
N LEU A 1 -6.99 -1.66 32.14
CA LEU A 1 -6.74 -1.41 30.70
C LEU A 1 -7.65 -2.26 29.82
N LEU A 2 -7.61 -3.60 29.91
CA LEU A 2 -8.44 -4.47 29.08
C LEU A 2 -9.95 -4.14 29.12
N SER A 3 -10.51 -3.92 30.31
CA SER A 3 -11.92 -3.50 30.46
C SER A 3 -12.27 -2.18 29.74
N ALA A 4 -11.32 -1.24 29.71
CA ALA A 4 -11.48 0.01 28.98
C ALA A 4 -11.38 -0.17 27.46
N ILE A 5 -10.64 -1.16 26.99
CA ILE A 5 -10.59 -1.54 25.56
C ILE A 5 -11.89 -2.22 25.17
N GLU A 6 -12.37 -3.18 25.97
CA GLU A 6 -13.61 -3.92 25.71
C GLU A 6 -14.84 -3.01 25.60
N SER A 7 -14.91 -1.96 26.43
CA SER A 7 -16.00 -0.97 26.38
C SER A 7 -15.98 -0.09 25.14
N LYS A 8 -14.87 -0.07 24.38
CA LYS A 8 -14.70 0.68 23.12
C LYS A 8 -14.91 -0.18 21.88
N ILE A 9 -15.14 -1.47 22.02
CA ILE A 9 -15.42 -2.36 20.88
C ILE A 9 -16.91 -2.20 20.51
N GLU A 10 -17.17 -1.49 19.41
CA GLU A 10 -18.50 -1.25 18.85
C GLU A 10 -18.78 -2.24 17.71
N THR A 11 -19.21 -3.45 18.05
CA THR A 11 -19.74 -4.41 17.08
C THR A 11 -20.80 -5.31 17.71
N GLN A 12 -21.79 -5.68 16.91
CA GLN A 12 -22.80 -6.70 17.23
C GLN A 12 -22.32 -8.12 16.90
N ASP A 13 -21.22 -8.27 16.15
CA ASP A 13 -20.65 -9.56 15.78
C ASP A 13 -19.81 -10.12 16.95
N PRO A 14 -20.24 -11.22 17.59
CA PRO A 14 -19.55 -11.80 18.75
C PRO A 14 -18.19 -12.41 18.37
N GLU A 15 -18.04 -12.95 17.16
CA GLU A 15 -16.78 -13.55 16.70
C GLU A 15 -15.77 -12.45 16.37
N LEU A 16 -16.20 -11.35 15.73
CA LEU A 16 -15.35 -10.19 15.55
C LEU A 16 -14.87 -9.62 16.89
N ARG A 17 -15.77 -9.49 17.88
CA ARG A 17 -15.42 -9.02 19.22
C ARG A 17 -14.34 -9.91 19.85
N LYS A 18 -14.52 -11.23 19.80
CA LYS A 18 -13.56 -12.20 20.31
C LYS A 18 -12.20 -12.10 19.60
N ARG A 19 -12.20 -11.95 18.28
CA ARG A 19 -10.99 -11.79 17.47
C ARG A 19 -10.22 -10.51 17.81
N VAL A 20 -10.91 -9.38 17.99
CA VAL A 20 -10.29 -8.11 18.39
C VAL A 20 -9.64 -8.24 19.77
N ILE A 21 -10.34 -8.80 20.76
CA ILE A 21 -9.79 -9.01 22.11
C ILE A 21 -8.57 -9.93 22.05
N HIS A 22 -8.62 -10.99 21.24
CA HIS A 22 -7.48 -11.88 21.04
C HIS A 22 -6.28 -11.14 20.43
N GLY A 23 -6.48 -10.32 19.40
CA GLY A 23 -5.42 -9.51 18.78
C GLY A 23 -4.78 -8.52 19.76
N ILE A 24 -5.60 -7.84 20.59
CA ILE A 24 -5.09 -6.94 21.65
C ILE A 24 -4.22 -7.69 22.67
N LYS A 25 -4.61 -8.92 23.04
CA LYS A 25 -3.80 -9.77 23.91
C LYS A 25 -2.51 -10.21 23.22
N TRP A 26 -2.57 -10.59 21.94
CA TRP A 26 -1.40 -10.97 21.14
C TRP A 26 -0.38 -9.83 21.03
N LEU A 27 -0.86 -8.59 20.87
CA LEU A 27 0.01 -7.40 20.91
C LEU A 27 0.75 -7.24 22.24
N GLY A 28 0.31 -7.89 23.32
CA GLY A 28 0.95 -7.85 24.62
C GLY A 28 0.77 -6.54 25.38
N ILE A 29 0.03 -5.56 24.85
CA ILE A 29 -0.13 -4.22 25.45
C ILE A 29 -0.87 -4.21 26.78
N THR A 30 -1.57 -5.29 27.11
CA THR A 30 -2.22 -5.49 28.42
C THR A 30 -1.43 -6.44 29.33
N SER A 31 -0.30 -6.98 28.87
CA SER A 31 0.52 -7.91 29.64
C SER A 31 1.44 -7.16 30.60
N PRO A 32 1.54 -7.57 31.87
CA PRO A 32 2.51 -6.99 32.80
C PRO A 32 3.96 -7.39 32.46
N ASP A 33 4.15 -8.48 31.70
CA ASP A 33 5.47 -9.04 31.38
C ASP A 33 6.11 -8.40 30.14
N VAL A 34 5.34 -7.60 29.39
CA VAL A 34 5.82 -6.92 28.19
C VAL A 34 6.03 -5.44 28.53
N PRO A 35 7.28 -5.01 28.81
CA PRO A 35 7.55 -3.62 29.16
C PRO A 35 7.29 -2.71 27.95
N ALA A 36 6.56 -1.62 28.18
CA ALA A 36 6.36 -0.60 27.15
C ALA A 36 7.68 0.11 26.84
N VAL A 37 8.06 0.17 25.56
CA VAL A 37 9.16 1.00 25.08
C VAL A 37 8.78 2.46 25.28
N LYS A 38 9.60 3.24 26.00
CA LYS A 38 9.34 4.68 26.19
C LYS A 38 9.73 5.44 24.93
N ARG A 39 8.75 5.86 24.13
CA ARG A 39 8.90 6.76 22.98
C ARG A 39 7.88 7.90 23.09
N GLY A 40 8.29 9.09 22.65
CA GLY A 40 7.54 10.37 22.68
C GLY A 40 6.09 10.31 23.17
N SER A 41 5.19 9.87 22.29
CA SER A 41 3.76 9.77 22.53
C SER A 41 3.27 8.32 22.70
N TYR A 42 2.05 8.14 23.24
CA TYR A 42 1.42 6.81 23.31
C TYR A 42 1.27 6.14 21.93
N LEU A 43 1.12 6.94 20.86
CA LEU A 43 1.10 6.41 19.50
C LEU A 43 2.47 5.81 19.15
N ASP A 44 3.57 6.51 19.47
CA ASP A 44 4.93 6.02 19.21
C ASP A 44 5.26 4.75 20.01
N VAL A 45 4.75 4.65 21.24
CA VAL A 45 4.86 3.43 22.05
C VAL A 45 4.13 2.26 21.38
N LEU A 46 2.91 2.49 20.87
CA LEU A 46 2.16 1.47 20.14
C LEU A 46 2.86 1.09 18.83
N CYS A 47 3.31 2.07 18.05
CA CYS A 47 4.05 1.84 16.80
C CYS A 47 5.30 1.00 17.04
N ALA A 48 6.09 1.29 18.09
CA ALA A 48 7.26 0.49 18.44
C ALA A 48 6.91 -0.99 18.69
N ARG A 49 5.73 -1.27 19.26
CA ARG A 49 5.27 -2.64 19.49
C ARG A 49 4.80 -3.32 18.20
N LEU A 50 4.14 -2.57 17.31
CA LEU A 50 3.72 -3.08 16.00
C LEU A 50 4.94 -3.36 15.11
N GLU A 51 5.94 -2.47 15.11
CA GLU A 51 7.24 -2.64 14.43
C GLU A 51 8.00 -3.88 14.90
N GLU A 52 7.84 -4.31 16.16
CA GLU A 52 8.49 -5.53 16.67
C GLU A 52 7.76 -6.80 16.19
N LEU A 53 6.43 -6.78 16.17
CA LEU A 53 5.61 -7.98 16.00
C LEU A 53 5.13 -8.22 14.56
N MET A 54 5.03 -7.17 13.74
CA MET A 54 4.35 -7.20 12.44
C MET A 54 5.31 -6.96 11.27
N MET A 55 6.58 -7.31 11.45
CA MET A 55 7.58 -7.30 10.38
C MET A 55 7.44 -8.54 9.52
N TYR A 56 7.80 -8.41 8.23
CA TYR A 56 7.99 -9.57 7.38
C TYR A 56 9.14 -10.43 7.90
N GLY A 57 8.88 -11.73 8.04
CA GLY A 57 9.85 -12.75 8.38
C GLY A 57 10.61 -13.28 7.17
N GLU A 58 11.58 -14.17 7.43
CA GLU A 58 12.34 -14.85 6.38
C GLU A 58 11.41 -15.69 5.49
N GLY A 59 11.53 -15.52 4.16
CA GLY A 59 10.74 -16.24 3.18
C GLY A 59 9.30 -15.72 2.97
N GLU A 60 8.86 -14.73 3.75
CA GLU A 60 7.59 -14.05 3.52
C GLU A 60 7.68 -13.09 2.32
N ARG A 61 6.53 -12.74 1.76
CA ARG A 61 6.42 -11.80 0.63
C ARG A 61 5.29 -10.81 0.86
N ASP A 62 5.48 -9.58 0.39
CA ASP A 62 4.43 -8.58 0.32
C ASP A 62 3.63 -8.70 -0.98
N MET A 63 2.54 -7.94 -1.06
CA MET A 63 1.66 -7.87 -2.21
C MET A 63 1.15 -6.46 -2.39
N ILE A 64 1.15 -5.99 -3.63
CA ILE A 64 0.51 -4.75 -4.05
C ILE A 64 -0.65 -5.08 -4.97
N ILE A 65 -1.81 -4.50 -4.68
CA ILE A 65 -2.96 -4.48 -5.57
C ILE A 65 -3.44 -3.04 -5.72
N LEU A 66 -3.48 -2.56 -6.96
CA LEU A 66 -4.06 -1.29 -7.35
C LEU A 66 -5.12 -1.56 -8.41
N GLN A 67 -6.35 -1.11 -8.16
CA GLN A 67 -7.43 -1.22 -9.11
C GLN A 67 -8.04 0.15 -9.35
N HIS A 68 -8.04 0.58 -10.61
CA HIS A 68 -8.99 1.57 -11.08
C HIS A 68 -10.24 0.86 -11.61
N LYS A 69 -11.42 1.42 -11.32
CA LYS A 69 -12.71 1.00 -11.85
C LYS A 69 -13.43 2.21 -12.41
N PHE A 70 -13.82 2.13 -13.68
CA PHE A 70 -14.49 3.19 -14.42
C PHE A 70 -15.85 2.69 -14.87
N GLU A 71 -16.92 3.38 -14.48
CA GLU A 71 -18.23 3.21 -15.08
C GLU A 71 -18.34 4.21 -16.23
N VAL A 72 -18.44 3.71 -17.45
CA VAL A 72 -18.33 4.50 -18.68
C VAL A 72 -19.69 4.55 -19.37
N GLU A 73 -20.15 5.76 -19.67
CA GLU A 73 -21.18 6.01 -20.67
C GLU A 73 -20.48 6.35 -21.99
N ASN A 74 -20.67 5.51 -23.00
CA ASN A 74 -20.10 5.71 -24.32
C ASN A 74 -20.86 6.80 -25.08
N LYS A 75 -20.26 7.27 -26.16
CA LYS A 75 -20.84 8.31 -27.02
C LYS A 75 -22.21 7.91 -27.61
N ASP A 76 -22.47 6.62 -27.76
CA ASP A 76 -23.74 6.08 -28.26
C ASP A 76 -24.79 5.86 -27.16
N GLY A 77 -24.47 6.20 -25.90
CA GLY A 77 -25.32 6.00 -24.73
C GLY A 77 -25.26 4.59 -24.14
N SER A 78 -24.45 3.68 -24.69
CA SER A 78 -24.22 2.37 -24.07
C SER A 78 -23.36 2.51 -22.82
N HIS A 79 -23.58 1.62 -21.84
CA HIS A 79 -22.79 1.58 -20.61
C HIS A 79 -21.89 0.36 -20.58
N ASN A 80 -20.66 0.55 -20.10
CA ASN A 80 -19.77 -0.56 -19.76
C ASN A 80 -18.93 -0.19 -18.54
N THR A 81 -18.40 -1.20 -17.86
CA THR A 81 -17.42 -0.99 -16.80
C THR A 81 -16.04 -1.34 -17.34
N ARG A 82 -15.03 -0.51 -17.06
CA ARG A 82 -13.62 -0.83 -17.34
C ARG A 82 -12.85 -0.92 -16.04
N THR A 83 -11.90 -1.83 -15.97
CA THR A 83 -10.96 -1.93 -14.87
C THR A 83 -9.53 -1.85 -15.39
N SER A 84 -8.63 -1.35 -14.55
CA SER A 84 -7.18 -1.37 -14.77
C SER A 84 -6.54 -1.85 -13.48
N VAL A 85 -5.95 -3.05 -13.50
CA VAL A 85 -5.47 -3.75 -12.31
C VAL A 85 -3.97 -3.99 -12.39
N THR A 86 -3.24 -3.49 -11.40
CA THR A 86 -1.86 -3.89 -11.12
C THR A 86 -1.88 -4.85 -9.93
N LEU A 87 -1.38 -6.07 -10.13
CA LEU A 87 -1.16 -7.05 -9.07
C LEU A 87 0.30 -7.49 -9.11
N MET A 88 1.01 -7.29 -8.01
CA MET A 88 2.41 -7.67 -7.89
C MET A 88 2.68 -8.32 -6.53
N TYR A 89 3.53 -9.34 -6.52
CA TYR A 89 4.05 -9.95 -5.30
C TYR A 89 5.54 -9.63 -5.18
N GLY A 90 6.00 -9.44 -3.94
CA GLY A 90 7.41 -9.34 -3.64
C GLY A 90 8.15 -10.65 -3.89
N GLU A 91 9.43 -10.53 -4.15
CA GLU A 91 10.34 -11.67 -4.26
C GLU A 91 10.88 -12.02 -2.87
N PRO A 92 10.71 -13.26 -2.36
CA PRO A 92 11.10 -13.62 -0.99
C PRO A 92 12.57 -13.34 -0.62
N ASN A 93 13.48 -13.31 -1.60
CA ASN A 93 14.90 -12.99 -1.43
C ASN A 93 15.34 -11.83 -2.35
N GLY A 94 14.39 -11.03 -2.83
CA GLY A 94 14.61 -9.94 -3.77
C GLY A 94 13.94 -8.65 -3.30
N PHE A 95 13.49 -7.84 -4.25
CA PHE A 95 12.74 -6.63 -3.90
C PHE A 95 11.29 -6.98 -3.52
N GLN A 96 10.82 -6.35 -2.43
CA GLN A 96 9.40 -6.28 -2.11
C GLN A 96 8.63 -5.58 -3.23
N ALA A 97 7.38 -5.99 -3.46
CA ALA A 97 6.50 -5.36 -4.43
C ALA A 97 6.38 -3.86 -4.15
N MET A 98 6.17 -3.45 -2.89
CA MET A 98 6.11 -2.05 -2.49
C MET A 98 7.38 -1.28 -2.87
N ALA A 99 8.56 -1.81 -2.51
CA ALA A 99 9.83 -1.18 -2.80
C ALA A 99 10.03 -0.99 -4.31
N LYS A 100 9.68 -2.01 -5.11
CA LYS A 100 9.77 -1.96 -6.56
C LYS A 100 8.79 -0.94 -7.17
N THR A 101 7.51 -1.00 -6.79
CA THR A 101 6.46 -0.13 -7.35
C THR A 101 6.57 1.33 -6.94
N VAL A 102 7.40 1.67 -5.94
CA VAL A 102 7.69 3.05 -5.55
C VAL A 102 9.04 3.52 -6.09
N GLY A 103 10.08 2.72 -5.87
CA GLY A 103 11.46 3.08 -6.21
C GLY A 103 11.70 3.13 -7.71
N VAL A 104 11.13 2.19 -8.49
CA VAL A 104 11.34 2.14 -9.94
C VAL A 104 10.73 3.35 -10.66
N PRO A 105 9.46 3.74 -10.44
CA PRO A 105 8.93 4.97 -11.03
C PRO A 105 9.74 6.22 -10.64
N CYS A 106 10.23 6.29 -9.39
CA CYS A 106 11.09 7.37 -8.93
C CYS A 106 12.42 7.42 -9.71
N GLY A 107 13.07 6.26 -9.91
CA GLY A 107 14.29 6.13 -10.69
C GLY A 107 14.10 6.51 -12.16
N ILE A 108 13.03 6.01 -12.79
CA ILE A 108 12.66 6.33 -14.18
C ILE A 108 12.44 7.83 -14.36
N ALA A 109 11.62 8.45 -13.50
CA ALA A 109 11.35 9.88 -13.57
C ALA A 109 12.64 10.70 -13.37
N THR A 110 13.50 10.30 -12.42
CA THR A 110 14.80 10.94 -12.19
C THR A 110 15.67 10.90 -13.44
N GLN A 111 15.78 9.74 -14.08
CA GLN A 111 16.57 9.57 -15.31
C GLN A 111 16.01 10.43 -16.47
N LEU A 112 14.69 10.42 -16.67
CA LEU A 112 14.03 11.21 -17.72
C LEU A 112 14.23 12.72 -17.55
N ILE A 113 14.28 13.22 -16.31
CA ILE A 113 14.59 14.62 -16.01
C ILE A 113 16.06 14.92 -16.35
N LEU A 114 16.99 14.06 -15.93
CA LEU A 114 18.42 14.25 -16.19
C LEU A 114 18.76 14.18 -17.69
N ASP A 115 18.03 13.34 -18.44
CA ASP A 115 18.17 13.23 -19.91
C ASP A 115 17.44 14.34 -20.68
N GLY A 116 16.78 15.27 -19.99
CA GLY A 116 16.03 16.36 -20.59
C GLY A 116 14.77 15.93 -21.35
N LYS A 117 14.27 14.71 -21.10
CA LYS A 117 13.02 14.18 -21.69
C LYS A 117 11.78 14.75 -20.99
N ILE A 118 11.86 14.93 -19.67
CA ILE A 118 10.91 15.71 -18.89
C ILE A 118 11.60 17.04 -18.56
N ASN A 119 11.13 18.13 -19.15
CA ASN A 119 11.75 19.45 -19.00
C ASN A 119 10.78 20.52 -18.44
N THR A 120 9.53 20.14 -18.15
CA THR A 120 8.57 21.03 -17.48
C THR A 120 9.14 21.49 -16.13
N THR A 121 9.19 22.81 -15.91
CA THR A 121 9.75 23.40 -14.69
C THR A 121 8.68 23.67 -13.63
N GLY A 122 9.09 23.72 -12.35
CA GLY A 122 8.24 24.05 -11.22
C GLY A 122 7.96 22.85 -10.33
N VAL A 123 6.96 22.97 -9.45
CA VAL A 123 6.48 21.85 -8.64
C VAL A 123 5.42 21.10 -9.46
N ILE A 124 5.79 19.95 -9.99
CA ILE A 124 4.97 19.18 -10.94
C ILE A 124 4.59 17.80 -10.38
N ALA A 125 3.57 17.19 -10.99
CA ALA A 125 3.07 15.85 -10.73
C ALA A 125 2.72 15.18 -12.07
N PRO A 126 2.60 13.84 -12.16
CA PRO A 126 2.32 13.11 -13.41
C PRO A 126 0.87 13.26 -13.89
N MET A 127 0.46 14.50 -14.16
CA MET A 127 -0.91 14.89 -14.52
C MET A 127 -1.09 15.18 -16.02
N THR A 128 0.01 15.21 -16.79
CA THR A 128 0.00 15.49 -18.23
C THR A 128 0.69 14.35 -18.99
N PRO A 129 0.26 14.06 -20.24
CA PRO A 129 0.88 13.00 -21.06
C PRO A 129 2.40 13.19 -21.24
N GLU A 130 2.87 14.43 -21.34
CA GLU A 130 4.30 14.76 -21.40
C GLU A 130 5.11 14.17 -20.24
N ILE A 131 4.52 14.10 -19.04
CA ILE A 131 5.17 13.60 -17.84
C ILE A 131 4.91 12.11 -17.66
N TYR A 132 3.65 11.68 -17.68
CA TYR A 132 3.31 10.30 -17.33
C TYR A 132 3.62 9.31 -18.46
N GLN A 133 3.50 9.70 -19.73
CA GLN A 133 3.59 8.74 -20.85
C GLN A 133 4.99 8.13 -20.96
N PRO A 134 6.10 8.91 -20.92
CA PRO A 134 7.44 8.34 -20.96
C PRO A 134 7.73 7.40 -19.78
N ILE A 135 7.11 7.65 -18.61
CA ILE A 135 7.24 6.77 -17.44
C ILE A 135 6.47 5.48 -17.70
N MET A 136 5.20 5.57 -18.12
CA MET A 136 4.35 4.41 -18.42
C MET A 136 4.91 3.52 -19.53
N ASP A 137 5.63 4.09 -20.51
CA ASP A 137 6.25 3.32 -21.60
C ASP A 137 7.42 2.45 -21.10
N ILE A 138 8.11 2.86 -20.03
CA ILE A 138 9.28 2.16 -19.50
C ILE A 138 8.89 1.12 -18.43
N LEU A 139 7.89 1.42 -17.60
CA LEU A 139 7.45 0.56 -16.49
C LEU A 139 7.23 -0.92 -16.87
N PRO A 140 6.67 -1.27 -18.04
CA PRO A 140 6.51 -2.65 -18.48
C PRO A 140 7.81 -3.44 -18.55
N SER A 141 8.90 -2.80 -18.98
CA SER A 141 10.23 -3.43 -19.08
C SER A 141 10.83 -3.78 -17.71
N GLU A 142 10.39 -3.07 -16.67
CA GLU A 142 10.72 -3.33 -15.27
C GLU A 142 9.74 -4.33 -14.60
N GLY A 143 8.77 -4.84 -15.36
CA GLY A 143 7.75 -5.78 -14.89
C GLY A 143 6.60 -5.13 -14.11
N ILE A 144 6.45 -3.81 -14.15
CA ILE A 144 5.32 -3.09 -13.54
C ILE A 144 4.28 -2.81 -14.63
N ASN A 145 3.12 -3.46 -14.54
CA ASN A 145 2.07 -3.39 -15.56
C ASN A 145 0.69 -3.34 -14.94
N ALA A 146 -0.23 -2.65 -15.62
CA ALA A 146 -1.66 -2.72 -15.34
C ALA A 146 -2.37 -3.47 -16.47
N VAL A 147 -3.23 -4.41 -16.10
CA VAL A 147 -4.08 -5.15 -17.04
C VAL A 147 -5.42 -4.44 -17.15
N GLU A 148 -5.80 -4.05 -18.36
CA GLU A 148 -7.10 -3.43 -18.63
C GLU A 148 -8.13 -4.45 -19.12
N GLU A 149 -9.33 -4.43 -18.53
CA GLU A 149 -10.44 -5.30 -18.92
C GLU A 149 -11.75 -4.52 -18.96
N THR A 150 -12.63 -4.86 -19.91
CA THR A 150 -14.03 -4.40 -19.93
C THR A 150 -14.90 -5.51 -19.35
N ILE A 151 -15.67 -5.18 -18.30
CA ILE A 151 -16.57 -6.08 -17.57
C ILE A 151 -18.02 -5.61 -17.66
#